data_AF-A0AA39NXN5-F1
#
_entry.id   AF-A0AA39NXN5-F1
#
_cell.length_a   1.000
_cell.length_b   1.000
_cell.length_c   1.000
_cell.angle_alpha   90.00
_cell.angle_beta   90.00
_cell.angle_gamma   90.00
#
_symmetry.space_group_name_H-M   'P 1'
#
loop_
_entity.id
_entity.type
_entity.pdbx_description
1 polymer ?
#
loop_
_entity_poly.entity_id
_entity_poly.type
_entity_poly.pdbx_seq_one_letter_code
_entity_poly.pdbx_strand_id
1 'polypeptide(L)'
;MCLIKNSAGASLASEREGKLAECRAENEYLSAQMMQCLEENSRLMSENDTLNKGVSIVRNKVVPALECSICYDWVAKIPLILRCGHSFCGSCLIRTFQTPGLSRSCPYCRSKVSERPAYSHVFSSISGEISGEGEDSSEKARIQKELDCVFRVVS
;
A
#
# COMPACT_ATOMS: atom_id res chain seq x y z
N MET A 1 34.73 50.82 66.10
CA MET A 1 35.07 50.33 64.75
C MET A 1 34.03 49.27 64.36
N CYS A 2 32.85 49.67 63.89
CA CYS A 2 31.81 48.72 63.47
C CYS A 2 31.95 48.44 61.97
N LEU A 3 32.39 47.24 61.61
CA LEU A 3 32.40 46.75 60.24
C LEU A 3 30.97 46.30 59.89
N ILE A 4 30.21 47.15 59.19
CA ILE A 4 28.97 46.73 58.55
C ILE A 4 29.37 45.80 57.41
N LYS A 5 29.30 44.49 57.63
CA LYS A 5 29.43 43.49 56.57
C LYS A 5 28.18 43.58 55.71
N ASN A 6 28.33 44.04 54.46
CA ASN A 6 27.26 44.13 53.49
C ASN A 6 26.85 42.72 53.02
N SER A 7 26.08 42.00 53.84
CA SER A 7 25.64 40.63 53.61
C SER A 7 24.64 40.49 52.46
N ALA A 8 23.91 41.57 52.13
CA ALA A 8 22.95 41.59 51.02
C ALA A 8 23.63 41.39 49.65
N GLY A 9 24.82 41.99 49.44
CA GLY A 9 25.59 41.82 48.21
C GLY A 9 26.15 40.41 48.02
N ALA A 10 26.51 39.73 49.11
CA ALA A 10 26.98 38.35 49.08
C ALA A 10 25.84 37.36 48.80
N SER A 11 24.63 37.62 49.32
CA SER A 11 23.44 36.80 49.09
C SER A 11 22.99 36.82 47.62
N LEU A 12 22.99 38.00 46.99
CA LEU A 12 22.62 38.18 45.57
C LEU A 12 23.62 37.54 44.59
N ALA A 13 24.92 37.52 44.95
CA ALA A 13 25.94 36.84 44.15
C ALA A 13 25.76 35.32 44.17
N SER A 14 25.49 34.76 45.35
CA SER A 14 25.16 33.34 45.53
C SER A 14 23.90 32.91 44.75
N GLU A 15 22.82 33.71 44.80
CA GLU A 15 21.61 33.46 44.01
C GLU A 15 21.84 33.51 42.50
N ARG A 16 22.68 34.43 42.01
CA ARG A 16 23.05 34.52 40.60
C ARG A 16 23.88 33.33 40.14
N GLU A 17 24.83 32.89 40.95
CA GLU A 17 25.64 31.70 40.65
C GLU A 17 24.79 30.43 40.61
N GLY A 18 23.83 30.28 41.52
CA GLY A 18 22.86 29.19 41.51
C GLY A 18 22.02 29.15 40.23
N LYS A 19 21.43 30.29 39.83
CA LYS A 19 20.65 30.40 38.58
C LYS A 19 21.49 30.14 37.32
N LEU A 20 22.75 30.58 37.32
CA LEU A 20 23.66 30.34 36.20
C LEU A 20 24.07 28.86 36.09
N ALA A 21 24.22 28.17 37.23
CA ALA A 21 24.46 26.73 37.26
C ALA A 21 23.24 25.95 36.76
N GLU A 22 22.03 26.34 37.19
CA GLU A 22 20.78 25.75 36.75
C GLU A 22 20.57 25.91 35.23
N CYS A 23 20.78 27.13 34.71
CA CYS A 23 20.70 27.40 33.27
C CYS A 23 21.71 26.58 32.45
N ARG A 24 22.93 26.38 32.97
CA ARG A 24 23.93 25.54 32.31
C ARG A 24 23.49 24.07 32.28
N ALA A 25 22.98 23.55 33.39
CA ALA A 25 22.49 22.18 33.46
C ALA A 25 21.29 21.96 32.52
N GLU A 26 20.38 22.92 32.44
CA GLU A 26 19.24 22.87 31.51
C GLU A 26 19.70 22.91 30.05
N ASN A 27 20.65 23.77 29.70
CA ASN A 27 21.21 23.84 28.35
C ASN A 27 21.93 22.54 27.95
N GLU A 28 22.70 21.95 28.88
CA GLU A 28 23.37 20.67 28.66
C GLU A 28 22.35 19.54 28.45
N TYR A 29 21.31 19.48 29.28
CA TYR A 29 20.21 18.52 29.15
C TYR A 29 19.48 18.65 27.81
N LEU A 30 19.08 19.87 27.43
CA LEU A 30 18.40 20.12 26.16
C LEU A 30 19.30 19.77 24.95
N SER A 31 20.61 20.05 25.05
CA SER A 31 21.56 19.68 24.01
C SER A 31 21.68 18.17 23.84
N ALA A 32 21.68 17.41 24.95
CA ALA A 32 21.70 15.95 24.92
C ALA A 32 20.40 15.38 24.31
N GLN A 33 19.24 15.93 24.69
CA GLN A 33 17.96 15.54 24.08
C GLN A 33 17.92 15.81 22.58
N MET A 34 18.43 16.96 22.14
CA MET A 34 18.52 17.30 20.72
C MET A 34 19.36 16.28 19.96
N MET A 35 20.53 15.92 20.51
CA MET A 35 21.40 14.92 19.90
C MET A 35 20.73 13.56 19.78
N GLN A 36 20.03 13.11 20.84
CA GLN A 36 19.27 11.87 20.82
C GLN A 36 18.15 11.90 19.76
N CYS A 37 17.45 13.02 19.62
CA CYS A 37 16.39 13.19 18.62
C CYS A 37 16.94 13.14 17.18
N LEU A 38 18.11 13.74 16.94
CA LEU A 38 18.75 13.71 15.63
C LEU A 38 19.17 12.29 15.23
N GLU A 39 19.72 11.53 16.17
CA GLU A 39 20.09 10.13 15.94
C GLU A 39 18.86 9.27 15.65
N GLU A 40 17.80 9.43 16.43
CA GLU A 40 16.54 8.71 16.22
C GLU A 40 15.89 9.08 14.87
N ASN A 41 15.92 10.35 14.49
CA ASN A 41 15.46 10.78 13.17
C ASN A 41 16.28 10.12 12.05
N SER A 42 17.60 10.03 12.20
CA SER A 42 18.44 9.34 11.22
C SER A 42 18.07 7.86 11.11
N ARG A 43 17.83 7.19 12.24
CA ARG A 43 17.36 5.80 12.29
C ARG A 43 16.02 5.63 11.58
N LEU A 44 15.03 6.46 11.92
CA LEU A 44 13.70 6.43 11.33
C LEU A 44 13.72 6.73 9.83
N MET A 45 14.60 7.61 9.36
CA MET A 45 14.75 7.86 7.92
C MET A 45 15.29 6.63 7.19
N SER A 46 16.24 5.91 7.77
CA SER A 46 16.73 4.63 7.21
C SER A 46 15.65 3.54 7.17
N GLU A 47 14.81 3.48 8.22
CA GLU A 47 13.67 2.56 8.28
C GLU A 47 12.61 2.91 7.23
N ASN A 48 12.28 4.19 7.08
CA ASN A 48 11.39 4.70 6.03
C ASN A 48 11.90 4.34 4.63
N ASP A 49 13.20 4.48 4.37
CA ASP A 49 13.79 4.09 3.08
C ASP A 49 13.61 2.60 2.78
N THR A 50 13.71 1.76 3.81
CA THR A 50 13.51 0.31 3.68
C THR A 50 12.04 -0.02 3.40
N LEU A 51 11.12 0.61 4.12
CA LEU A 51 9.68 0.47 3.87
C LEU A 51 9.29 0.97 2.48
N ASN A 52 9.81 2.12 2.06
CA ASN A 52 9.56 2.70 0.74
C ASN A 52 10.06 1.79 -0.40
N LYS A 53 11.18 1.10 -0.22
CA LYS A 53 11.63 0.06 -1.17
C LYS A 53 10.61 -1.07 -1.28
N GLY A 54 10.09 -1.56 -0.15
CA GLY A 54 9.04 -2.59 -0.11
C GLY A 54 7.75 -2.14 -0.81
N VAL A 55 7.26 -0.94 -0.47
CA VAL A 55 6.08 -0.32 -1.11
C VAL A 55 6.29 -0.16 -2.61
N SER A 56 7.48 0.26 -3.05
CA SER A 56 7.81 0.38 -4.47
C SER A 56 7.76 -0.96 -5.21
N ILE A 57 8.21 -2.06 -4.59
CA ILE A 57 8.09 -3.41 -5.18
C ILE A 57 6.63 -3.78 -5.36
N VAL A 58 5.80 -3.61 -4.32
CA VAL A 58 4.36 -3.92 -4.39
C VAL A 58 3.69 -3.09 -5.48
N ARG A 59 3.92 -1.77 -5.48
CA ARG A 59 3.35 -0.85 -6.47
C ARG A 59 3.77 -1.16 -7.90
N ASN A 60 5.03 -1.50 -8.15
CA ASN A 60 5.54 -1.66 -9.52
C ASN A 60 5.44 -3.08 -10.06
N LYS A 61 5.27 -4.09 -9.20
CA LYS A 61 5.22 -5.50 -9.61
C LYS A 61 3.87 -6.15 -9.36
N VAL A 62 3.24 -5.87 -8.23
CA VAL A 62 1.99 -6.52 -7.84
C VAL A 62 0.81 -5.80 -8.47
N VAL A 63 0.72 -4.47 -8.33
CA VAL A 63 -0.42 -3.69 -8.86
C VAL A 63 -0.66 -3.93 -10.36
N PRO A 64 0.35 -3.86 -11.25
CA PRO A 64 0.13 -4.11 -12.68
C PRO A 64 -0.29 -5.56 -13.00
N ALA A 65 0.06 -6.52 -12.14
CA ALA A 65 -0.38 -7.91 -12.30
C ALA A 65 -1.87 -8.10 -11.94
N LEU A 66 -2.49 -7.11 -11.28
CA LEU A 66 -3.91 -7.04 -10.98
C LEU A 66 -4.71 -6.24 -12.03
N GLU A 67 -4.06 -5.74 -13.09
CA GLU A 67 -4.68 -4.96 -14.16
C GLU A 67 -5.03 -5.82 -15.37
N CYS A 68 -6.17 -5.52 -15.98
CA CYS A 68 -6.67 -6.26 -17.12
C CYS A 68 -5.95 -5.77 -18.36
N SER A 69 -5.24 -6.66 -19.07
CA SER A 69 -4.48 -6.26 -20.26
C SER A 69 -5.33 -5.83 -21.46
N ILE A 70 -6.65 -5.78 -21.32
CA ILE A 70 -7.60 -5.32 -22.36
C ILE A 70 -8.05 -3.88 -22.07
N CYS A 71 -8.52 -3.60 -20.85
CA CYS A 71 -9.06 -2.28 -20.48
C CYS A 71 -8.12 -1.45 -19.60
N TYR A 72 -7.02 -2.04 -19.12
CA TYR A 72 -6.07 -1.42 -18.19
C TYR A 72 -6.72 -0.94 -16.87
N ASP A 73 -7.86 -1.53 -16.54
CA ASP A 73 -8.56 -1.34 -15.27
C ASP A 73 -8.36 -2.58 -14.38
N TRP A 74 -8.72 -2.49 -13.11
CA TRP A 74 -8.56 -3.55 -12.13
C TRP A 74 -9.31 -4.82 -12.55
N VAL A 75 -8.58 -5.94 -12.71
CA VAL A 75 -9.14 -7.30 -12.92
C VAL A 75 -10.03 -7.71 -11.74
N ALA A 76 -9.70 -7.14 -10.59
CA ALA A 76 -10.35 -7.16 -9.29
C ALA A 76 -11.86 -7.34 -9.21
N LYS A 77 -12.63 -6.64 -10.06
CA LYS A 77 -14.08 -6.61 -9.88
C LYS A 77 -14.65 -8.01 -10.07
N ILE A 78 -14.19 -8.71 -11.10
CA ILE A 78 -14.51 -10.12 -11.38
C ILE A 78 -13.33 -10.76 -12.12
N PRO A 79 -12.36 -11.33 -11.39
CA PRO A 79 -11.14 -11.87 -11.98
C PRO A 79 -11.40 -13.27 -12.55
N LEU A 80 -11.38 -13.39 -13.88
CA LEU A 80 -11.45 -14.69 -14.56
C LEU A 80 -10.06 -15.14 -15.00
N ILE A 81 -9.67 -16.35 -14.58
CA ILE A 81 -8.41 -17.01 -14.95
C ILE A 81 -8.68 -18.10 -15.99
N LEU A 82 -7.89 -18.09 -17.05
CA LEU A 82 -7.84 -19.16 -18.06
C LEU A 82 -6.87 -20.27 -17.66
N ARG A 83 -7.03 -21.47 -18.23
CA ARG A 83 -6.09 -22.60 -18.02
C ARG A 83 -4.63 -22.29 -18.36
N CYS A 84 -4.38 -21.31 -19.24
CA CYS A 84 -3.03 -20.83 -19.55
C CYS A 84 -2.43 -19.90 -18.48
N GLY A 85 -3.18 -19.58 -17.41
CA GLY A 85 -2.74 -18.74 -16.29
C GLY A 85 -2.99 -17.24 -16.47
N HIS A 86 -3.38 -16.77 -17.65
CA HIS A 86 -3.69 -15.35 -17.85
C HIS A 86 -5.08 -14.99 -17.34
N SER A 87 -5.19 -13.78 -16.81
CA SER A 87 -6.35 -13.28 -16.09
C SER A 87 -6.89 -12.00 -16.72
N PHE A 88 -8.21 -11.87 -16.74
CA PHE A 88 -8.88 -10.71 -17.34
C PHE A 88 -10.14 -10.35 -16.55
N CYS A 89 -10.57 -9.11 -16.70
CA CYS A 89 -11.87 -8.69 -16.21
C CYS A 89 -12.98 -9.51 -16.89
N GLY A 90 -13.99 -9.94 -16.13
CA GLY A 90 -15.05 -10.82 -16.64
C GLY A 90 -15.73 -10.30 -17.91
N SER A 91 -16.12 -9.02 -17.91
CA SER A 91 -16.78 -8.37 -19.04
C SER A 91 -15.86 -8.27 -20.28
N CYS A 92 -14.57 -8.04 -20.06
CA CYS A 92 -13.56 -7.99 -21.12
C CYS A 92 -13.45 -9.34 -21.82
N LEU A 93 -13.28 -10.41 -21.03
CA LEU A 93 -13.09 -11.75 -21.55
C LEU A 93 -14.31 -12.27 -22.30
N ILE A 94 -15.51 -12.05 -21.74
CA ILE A 94 -16.76 -12.43 -22.41
C ILE A 94 -16.93 -11.71 -23.74
N ARG A 95 -16.71 -10.38 -23.77
CA ARG A 95 -16.80 -9.60 -25.00
C ARG A 95 -15.87 -10.16 -26.07
N THR A 96 -14.65 -10.55 -25.68
CA THR A 96 -13.70 -11.19 -26.59
C THR A 96 -14.25 -12.50 -27.15
N PHE A 97 -14.86 -13.36 -26.32
CA PHE A 97 -15.43 -14.64 -26.76
C PHE A 97 -16.73 -14.52 -27.58
N GLN A 98 -17.47 -13.43 -27.40
CA GLN A 98 -18.69 -13.16 -28.17
C GLN A 98 -18.41 -12.46 -29.51
N THR A 99 -17.21 -11.91 -29.71
CA THR A 99 -16.85 -11.20 -30.95
C THR A 99 -16.74 -12.20 -32.12
N PRO A 100 -17.55 -12.07 -33.17
CA PRO A 100 -17.50 -12.95 -34.33
C PRO A 100 -16.11 -12.94 -34.99
N GLY A 101 -15.60 -14.11 -35.35
CA GLY A 101 -14.29 -14.25 -36.01
C GLY A 101 -13.08 -14.33 -35.08
N LEU A 102 -13.25 -14.03 -33.78
CA LEU A 102 -12.23 -14.36 -32.78
C LEU A 102 -12.44 -15.79 -32.28
N SER A 103 -11.48 -16.68 -32.57
CA SER A 103 -11.47 -18.02 -31.98
C SER A 103 -11.41 -17.92 -30.45
N ARG A 104 -12.13 -18.77 -29.71
CA ARG A 104 -12.01 -18.91 -28.24
C ARG A 104 -10.55 -19.16 -27.85
N SER A 105 -9.83 -18.09 -27.60
CA SER A 105 -8.39 -18.07 -27.41
C SER A 105 -8.03 -16.99 -26.41
N CYS A 106 -6.95 -17.21 -25.67
CA CYS A 106 -6.47 -16.24 -24.71
C CYS A 106 -6.08 -14.93 -25.42
N PRO A 107 -6.61 -13.77 -25.00
CA PRO A 107 -6.25 -12.47 -25.58
C PRO A 107 -4.74 -12.16 -25.51
N TYR A 108 -4.05 -12.72 -24.52
CA TYR A 108 -2.63 -12.49 -24.29
C TYR A 108 -1.74 -13.47 -25.06
N CYS A 109 -1.84 -14.78 -24.78
CA CYS A 109 -0.95 -15.80 -25.35
C CYS A 109 -1.55 -16.61 -26.50
N ARG A 110 -2.80 -16.36 -26.87
CA ARG A 110 -3.53 -17.04 -27.98
C ARG A 110 -3.77 -18.54 -27.79
N SER A 111 -3.43 -19.13 -26.63
CA SER A 111 -3.80 -20.50 -26.29
C SER A 111 -5.31 -20.71 -26.43
N LYS A 112 -5.73 -21.85 -27.02
CA LYS A 112 -7.14 -22.20 -27.18
C LYS A 112 -7.83 -22.34 -25.82
N VAL A 113 -9.03 -21.79 -25.71
CA VAL A 113 -9.88 -21.87 -24.51
C VAL A 113 -11.04 -22.82 -24.79
N SER A 114 -10.91 -24.05 -24.27
CA SER A 114 -11.95 -25.09 -24.36
C SER A 114 -12.82 -25.15 -23.11
N GLU A 115 -12.28 -24.76 -21.96
CA GLU A 115 -12.93 -24.86 -20.65
C GLU A 115 -13.44 -23.50 -20.18
N ARG A 116 -14.41 -23.55 -19.26
CA ARG A 116 -14.92 -22.37 -18.58
C ARG A 116 -13.79 -21.70 -17.78
N PRO A 117 -13.61 -20.38 -17.87
CA PRO A 117 -12.72 -19.64 -16.97
C PRO A 117 -13.16 -19.79 -15.52
N ALA A 118 -12.20 -19.82 -14.60
CA ALA A 118 -12.45 -19.89 -13.16
C ALA A 118 -12.34 -18.50 -12.52
N TYR A 119 -13.11 -18.25 -11.46
CA TYR A 119 -12.87 -17.09 -10.61
C TYR A 119 -11.63 -17.30 -9.75
N SER A 120 -10.87 -16.24 -9.51
CA SER A 120 -9.73 -16.28 -8.60
C SER A 120 -10.04 -15.62 -7.27
N HIS A 121 -10.05 -16.43 -6.23
CA HIS A 121 -10.15 -15.92 -4.86
C HIS A 121 -8.96 -15.03 -4.46
N VAL A 122 -7.78 -15.27 -5.04
CA VAL A 122 -6.57 -14.49 -4.73
C VAL A 122 -6.70 -13.05 -5.22
N PHE A 123 -7.15 -12.86 -6.46
CA PHE A 123 -7.36 -11.51 -7.02
C PHE A 123 -8.46 -10.75 -6.27
N SER A 124 -9.53 -11.45 -5.87
CA SER A 124 -10.63 -10.89 -5.07
C SER A 124 -10.15 -10.40 -3.70
N SER A 125 -9.39 -11.21 -2.96
CA SER A 125 -8.90 -10.85 -1.62
C SER A 125 -7.96 -9.64 -1.68
N ILE A 126 -7.02 -9.64 -2.62
CA ILE A 126 -6.02 -8.58 -2.73
C ILE A 126 -6.67 -7.27 -3.18
N SER A 127 -7.59 -7.31 -4.14
CA SER A 127 -8.12 -6.06 -4.65
C SER A 127 -9.08 -5.35 -3.70
N GLY A 128 -9.87 -6.09 -2.90
CA GLY A 128 -10.75 -5.44 -1.93
C GLY A 128 -9.98 -4.50 -0.99
N GLU A 129 -8.74 -4.85 -0.65
CA GLU A 129 -7.86 -4.03 0.18
C GLU A 129 -7.25 -2.84 -0.57
N ILE A 130 -6.98 -2.98 -1.88
CA ILE A 130 -6.28 -1.95 -2.67
C ILE A 130 -7.23 -0.88 -3.22
N SER A 131 -8.38 -1.28 -3.74
CA SER A 131 -9.32 -0.36 -4.41
C SER A 131 -10.37 0.22 -3.47
N GLY A 132 -10.58 -0.36 -2.28
CA GLY A 132 -11.62 0.06 -1.33
C GLY A 132 -13.05 -0.15 -1.83
N GLU A 133 -13.22 -0.76 -3.02
CA GLU A 133 -14.49 -1.13 -3.62
C GLU A 133 -14.76 -2.62 -3.38
N GLY A 134 -15.95 -2.97 -2.90
CA GLY A 134 -16.37 -4.36 -2.71
C GLY A 134 -16.80 -5.02 -4.02
N GLU A 135 -16.79 -6.36 -4.03
CA GLU A 135 -17.34 -7.15 -5.14
C GLU A 135 -18.84 -6.89 -5.29
N ASP A 136 -19.28 -6.41 -6.46
CA ASP A 136 -20.71 -6.38 -6.79
C ASP A 136 -21.21 -7.79 -7.12
N SER A 137 -21.97 -8.37 -6.19
CA SER A 137 -22.60 -9.69 -6.36
C SER A 137 -23.53 -9.76 -7.57
N SER A 138 -24.15 -8.64 -7.96
CA SER A 138 -25.02 -8.56 -9.14
C SER A 138 -24.23 -8.72 -10.43
N GLU A 139 -23.12 -7.99 -10.56
CA GLU A 139 -22.22 -8.07 -11.70
C GLU A 139 -21.61 -9.49 -11.80
N LYS A 140 -21.26 -10.12 -10.67
CA LYS A 140 -20.74 -11.50 -10.63
C LYS A 140 -21.76 -12.52 -11.18
N ALA A 141 -23.02 -12.39 -10.78
CA ALA A 141 -24.10 -13.23 -11.30
C ALA A 141 -24.34 -13.01 -12.80
N ARG A 142 -24.26 -11.76 -13.28
CA ARG A 142 -24.39 -11.43 -14.71
C ARG A 142 -23.29 -12.08 -15.54
N ILE A 143 -22.03 -11.91 -15.13
CA ILE A 143 -20.87 -12.53 -15.79
C ILE A 143 -20.99 -14.05 -15.79
N GLN A 144 -21.43 -14.66 -14.68
CA GLN A 144 -21.63 -16.10 -14.61
C GLN A 144 -22.64 -16.58 -15.67
N LYS A 145 -23.79 -15.91 -15.80
CA LYS A 145 -24.82 -16.24 -16.79
C LYS A 145 -24.34 -16.07 -18.23
N GLU A 146 -23.55 -15.03 -18.50
CA GLU A 146 -22.97 -14.81 -19.82
C GLU A 146 -21.93 -15.88 -20.17
N LEU A 147 -21.10 -16.31 -19.21
CA LEU A 147 -20.20 -17.45 -19.40
C LEU A 147 -20.98 -18.74 -19.68
N ASP A 148 -22.09 -19.00 -19.00
CA ASP A 148 -22.94 -20.17 -19.26
C ASP A 148 -23.45 -20.19 -20.71
N CYS A 149 -23.84 -19.02 -21.23
CA CYS A 149 -24.27 -18.86 -22.62
C CYS A 149 -23.12 -19.10 -23.61
N VAL A 150 -21.95 -18.49 -23.36
CA VAL A 150 -20.77 -18.59 -24.24
C VAL A 150 -20.25 -20.03 -24.31
N PHE A 151 -20.25 -20.73 -23.18
CA PHE A 151 -19.76 -22.10 -23.07
C PHE A 151 -20.84 -23.15 -23.22
N ARG A 152 -22.09 -22.76 -23.53
CA ARG A 152 -23.31 -23.60 -23.66
C ARG A 152 -23.16 -24.88 -22.87
N VAL A 153 -23.44 -24.82 -21.58
CA VAL A 153 -23.55 -26.04 -20.76
C VAL A 153 -24.52 -26.97 -21.49
N VAL A 154 -23.99 -28.06 -22.04
CA VAL A 154 -24.81 -29.23 -22.35
C VAL A 154 -25.07 -29.84 -20.98
N SER A 155 -26.23 -29.52 -20.42
CA SER A 155 -26.78 -30.27 -19.30
C SER A 155 -27.26 -31.63 -19.79
#